data_AF-A0AAD9YSC4-F1
#
_entry.id   AF-A0AAD9YSC4-F1
#
_cell.length_a   1.000
_cell.length_b   1.000
_cell.length_c   1.000
_cell.angle_alpha   90.00
_cell.angle_beta   90.00
_cell.angle_gamma   90.00
#
_symmetry.space_group_name_H-M   'P 1'
#
loop_
_entity.id
_entity.type
_entity.pdbx_description
1 polymer ?
#
loop_
_entity_poly.entity_id
_entity_poly.type
_entity_poly.pdbx_seq_one_letter_code
_entity_poly.pdbx_strand_id
1 'polypeptide(L)'
;MGNTAEAKANSVMTTQEDISPPPPYVSNDATVASSSSAYQVSFSPVTAKSKVPLSPSLSLYHQMPHTLSVYSQIKFTQTAHLGDSNNHKLYAFSTYYISGGAKYDGKPCMILHNGPSNTDPALATIAEEPNWTLASTTSIITLPPLNGAVDTATAPQEQNFNGVAEIMRAGIFKNQVTFGYRFSIEVDHAGTLRREDFEWQKADKSEMADAKAVFKLVRLSSGTIRDGKTENGSDCVAITGFKWALAWNKPFRFEFVGDGATGGLGDRWSVMALATAMRIWTLYVQRRVR
;
A
#
# COMPACT_ATOMS: atom_id res chain seq x y z
N MET A 1 24.32 -77.00 18.29
CA MET A 1 23.69 -75.77 18.82
C MET A 1 24.40 -74.59 18.20
N GLY A 2 23.82 -74.00 17.15
CA GLY A 2 24.22 -72.70 16.65
C GLY A 2 23.45 -71.60 17.37
N ASN A 3 23.98 -70.39 17.36
CA ASN A 3 23.13 -69.21 17.42
C ASN A 3 23.67 -68.14 16.47
N THR A 4 22.74 -67.61 15.69
CA THR A 4 22.90 -66.83 14.47
C THR A 4 22.06 -65.58 14.68
N ALA A 5 22.65 -64.40 14.61
CA ALA A 5 21.88 -63.16 14.66
C ALA A 5 22.59 -62.07 13.85
N GLU A 6 22.46 -62.15 12.52
CA GLU A 6 22.33 -61.00 11.62
C GLU A 6 22.06 -61.49 10.20
N ALA A 7 20.81 -61.89 9.95
CA ALA A 7 20.27 -62.07 8.61
C ALA A 7 18.75 -61.96 8.70
N LYS A 8 18.21 -60.78 8.36
CA LYS A 8 16.82 -60.61 7.91
C LYS A 8 16.90 -59.63 6.74
N ALA A 9 16.92 -60.14 5.51
CA ALA A 9 15.75 -60.53 4.72
C ALA A 9 15.06 -59.31 4.11
N ASN A 10 15.06 -59.21 2.78
CA ASN A 10 13.82 -59.10 2.01
C ASN A 10 14.06 -59.15 0.48
N SER A 11 13.54 -60.22 -0.11
CA SER A 11 13.21 -60.48 -1.51
C SER A 11 12.28 -61.70 -1.41
N VAL A 12 11.06 -61.79 -1.94
CA VAL A 12 10.26 -61.06 -2.94
C VAL A 12 8.77 -61.49 -2.72
N MET A 13 7.83 -60.74 -3.32
CA MET A 13 6.43 -61.09 -3.63
C MET A 13 5.40 -61.07 -2.49
N THR A 14 4.13 -60.67 -2.65
CA THR A 14 3.36 -59.90 -3.64
C THR A 14 1.97 -59.84 -3.00
N THR A 15 1.46 -58.66 -2.67
CA THR A 15 0.03 -58.46 -2.49
C THR A 15 -0.36 -57.23 -3.30
N GLN A 16 -1.27 -57.52 -4.21
CA GLN A 16 -1.88 -56.66 -5.20
C GLN A 16 -2.69 -55.56 -4.52
N GLU A 17 -2.24 -54.31 -4.65
CA GLU A 17 -3.09 -53.13 -4.45
C GLU A 17 -3.18 -52.33 -5.74
N ASP A 18 -4.41 -51.91 -6.00
CA ASP A 18 -4.96 -51.28 -7.18
C ASP A 18 -4.33 -49.89 -7.40
N ILE A 19 -3.30 -49.81 -8.25
CA ILE A 19 -2.71 -48.54 -8.66
C ILE A 19 -3.41 -48.10 -9.95
N SER A 20 -4.48 -47.33 -9.79
CA SER A 20 -5.02 -46.54 -10.90
C SER A 20 -3.92 -45.62 -11.46
N PRO A 21 -3.74 -45.55 -12.79
CA PRO A 21 -2.72 -44.69 -13.38
C PRO A 21 -2.99 -43.22 -13.04
N PRO A 22 -1.94 -42.39 -12.85
CA PRO A 22 -2.13 -40.96 -12.68
C PRO A 22 -2.87 -40.39 -13.90
N PRO A 23 -3.76 -39.41 -13.71
CA PRO A 23 -4.49 -38.81 -14.82
C PRO A 23 -3.50 -38.25 -15.86
N PRO A 24 -3.84 -38.33 -17.16
CA PRO A 24 -2.96 -37.86 -18.22
C PRO A 24 -2.67 -36.36 -18.03
N TYR A 25 -1.39 -36.01 -18.12
CA TYR A 25 -0.94 -34.62 -18.11
C TYR A 25 -1.59 -33.87 -19.28
N VAL A 26 -2.51 -32.95 -18.96
CA VAL A 26 -3.01 -31.99 -19.94
C VAL A 26 -1.93 -30.94 -20.12
N SER A 27 -1.31 -30.91 -21.31
CA SER A 27 -0.50 -29.76 -21.74
C SER A 27 -1.43 -28.56 -21.89
N ASN A 28 -1.50 -27.72 -20.87
CA ASN A 28 -2.05 -26.38 -21.02
C ASN A 28 -1.00 -25.54 -21.76
N ASP A 29 -1.09 -25.55 -23.09
CA ASP A 29 -0.59 -24.47 -23.92
C ASP A 29 -1.47 -23.24 -23.63
N ALA A 30 -1.19 -22.56 -22.52
CA ALA A 30 -1.81 -21.31 -22.15
C ALA A 30 -0.89 -20.18 -22.60
N THR A 31 -1.32 -19.56 -23.69
CA THR A 31 -0.87 -18.27 -24.19
C THR A 31 -0.63 -17.31 -23.02
N VAL A 32 0.54 -16.66 -23.00
CA VAL A 32 0.92 -15.67 -21.98
C VAL A 32 -0.06 -14.50 -22.03
N ALA A 33 -1.12 -14.58 -21.25
CA ALA A 33 -2.03 -13.49 -20.97
C ALA A 33 -1.56 -12.82 -19.67
N SER A 34 -1.09 -11.57 -19.80
CA SER A 34 -0.85 -10.63 -18.71
C SER A 34 -1.99 -10.66 -17.70
N SER A 35 -1.81 -11.36 -16.58
CA SER A 35 -2.84 -11.52 -15.57
C SER A 35 -2.68 -10.44 -14.50
N SER A 36 -3.08 -9.22 -14.84
CA SER A 36 -3.66 -8.29 -13.87
C SER A 36 -5.09 -8.76 -13.61
N SER A 37 -5.23 -9.85 -12.86
CA SER A 37 -6.55 -10.32 -12.43
C SER A 37 -6.85 -9.69 -11.08
N ALA A 38 -7.58 -8.58 -11.13
CA ALA A 38 -8.36 -8.11 -10.00
C ALA A 38 -9.31 -9.25 -9.60
N TYR A 39 -8.98 -10.00 -8.55
CA TYR A 39 -10.03 -10.51 -7.70
C TYR A 39 -10.67 -9.26 -7.08
N GLN A 40 -11.76 -8.79 -7.70
CA GLN A 40 -12.81 -8.11 -6.96
C GLN A 40 -13.30 -9.11 -5.94
N VAL A 41 -12.58 -9.21 -4.81
CA VAL A 41 -13.24 -9.71 -3.62
C VAL A 41 -14.24 -8.61 -3.29
N SER A 42 -15.50 -8.89 -3.58
CA SER A 42 -16.65 -8.24 -2.97
C SER A 42 -16.58 -8.52 -1.47
N PHE A 43 -15.61 -7.93 -0.79
CA PHE A 43 -15.69 -7.72 0.63
C PHE A 43 -16.77 -6.66 0.79
N SER A 44 -17.96 -7.07 1.20
CA SER A 44 -18.80 -6.16 1.97
C SER A 44 -17.92 -5.68 3.12
N PRO A 45 -17.54 -4.39 3.18
CA PRO A 45 -16.72 -3.93 4.28
C PRO A 45 -17.52 -4.20 5.54
N VAL A 46 -16.98 -5.04 6.43
CA VAL A 46 -17.48 -5.12 7.80
C VAL A 46 -17.41 -3.68 8.30
N THR A 47 -18.60 -3.08 8.44
CA THR A 47 -18.75 -1.65 8.67
C THR A 47 -18.28 -1.36 10.08
N ALA A 48 -16.99 -1.17 10.25
CA ALA A 48 -16.44 -0.66 11.48
C ALA A 48 -16.87 0.80 11.61
N LYS A 49 -17.74 1.06 12.58
CA LYS A 49 -18.20 2.39 12.97
C LYS A 49 -17.04 3.19 13.56
N SER A 50 -16.20 3.76 12.71
CA SER A 50 -15.31 4.88 13.11
C SER A 50 -16.01 6.21 12.83
N LYS A 51 -15.85 7.18 13.73
CA LYS A 51 -16.63 8.43 13.77
C LYS A 51 -15.95 9.61 13.06
N VAL A 52 -14.99 9.34 12.16
CA VAL A 52 -14.20 10.41 11.52
C VAL A 52 -14.82 10.77 10.18
N PRO A 53 -15.29 12.01 9.98
CA PRO A 53 -15.83 12.44 8.70
C PRO A 53 -14.72 12.49 7.64
N LEU A 54 -14.97 11.88 6.48
CA LEU A 54 -14.12 12.06 5.30
C LEU A 54 -14.35 13.46 4.71
N SER A 55 -13.32 14.03 4.09
CA SER A 55 -13.49 15.24 3.29
C SER A 55 -14.55 15.00 2.20
N PRO A 56 -15.55 15.88 2.03
CA PRO A 56 -16.60 15.73 1.02
C PRO A 56 -16.05 15.84 -0.42
N SER A 57 -14.85 16.38 -0.57
CA SER A 57 -14.10 16.37 -1.81
C SER A 57 -12.61 16.42 -1.53
N LEU A 58 -11.81 15.88 -2.44
CA LEU A 58 -10.36 16.09 -2.47
C LEU A 58 -10.00 17.49 -3.04
N SER A 59 -10.96 18.13 -3.72
CA SER A 59 -10.81 19.41 -4.43
C SER A 59 -10.75 20.66 -3.52
N LEU A 60 -10.81 20.50 -2.20
CA LEU A 60 -10.73 21.63 -1.27
C LEU A 60 -9.30 22.08 -0.95
N TYR A 61 -8.27 21.57 -1.65
CA TYR A 61 -6.89 22.01 -1.48
C TYR A 61 -6.20 22.43 -2.78
N HIS A 62 -5.44 23.52 -2.62
CA HIS A 62 -4.26 23.87 -3.40
C HIS A 62 -3.34 22.65 -3.51
N GLN A 63 -2.78 22.42 -4.70
CA GLN A 63 -1.86 21.33 -5.02
C GLN A 63 -0.92 20.99 -3.84
N MET A 64 -0.84 19.70 -3.46
CA MET A 64 0.05 19.26 -2.37
C MET A 64 1.47 19.79 -2.58
N PRO A 65 2.16 20.27 -1.52
CA PRO A 65 3.53 20.73 -1.66
C PRO A 65 4.42 19.67 -2.29
N HIS A 66 5.34 20.12 -3.14
CA HIS A 66 6.29 19.25 -3.83
C HIS A 66 7.10 18.39 -2.87
N THR A 67 7.46 18.94 -1.70
CA THR A 67 8.25 18.26 -0.68
C THR A 67 7.56 18.37 0.67
N LEU A 68 7.40 17.23 1.33
CA LEU A 68 6.79 17.11 2.65
C LEU A 68 7.75 16.40 3.61
N SER A 69 7.68 16.77 4.88
CA SER A 69 8.38 16.08 5.97
C SER A 69 7.46 15.90 7.16
N VAL A 70 7.64 14.82 7.90
CA VAL A 70 6.96 14.64 9.17
C VAL A 70 7.69 15.44 10.24
N TYR A 71 6.98 16.34 10.89
CA TYR A 71 7.41 17.07 12.07
C TYR A 71 6.73 16.46 13.29
N SER A 72 7.48 15.66 14.04
CA SER A 72 7.02 15.13 15.33
C SER A 72 7.46 16.07 16.44
N GLN A 73 6.53 16.48 17.28
CA GLN A 73 6.85 17.16 18.54
C GLN A 73 6.86 16.11 19.64
N ILE A 74 7.89 16.13 20.49
CA ILE A 74 7.98 15.24 21.64
C ILE A 74 6.83 15.57 22.59
N LYS A 75 5.81 14.70 22.64
CA LYS A 75 5.06 14.24 23.83
C LYS A 75 3.78 13.49 23.42
N PHE A 76 3.65 12.23 23.83
CA PHE A 76 2.41 11.45 24.10
C PHE A 76 1.25 11.42 23.08
N THR A 77 1.27 12.19 21.99
CA THR A 77 0.17 12.24 21.03
C THR A 77 0.34 11.19 19.95
N GLN A 78 -0.75 10.49 19.64
CA GLN A 78 -0.86 9.60 18.49
C GLN A 78 -0.82 10.35 17.15
N THR A 79 -0.70 11.68 17.16
CA THR A 79 -0.75 12.54 15.99
C THR A 79 0.60 13.23 15.75
N ALA A 80 1.10 13.12 14.52
CA ALA A 80 2.25 13.87 14.01
C ALA A 80 1.79 14.86 12.93
N HIS A 81 2.61 15.84 12.58
CA HIS A 81 2.28 16.83 11.55
C HIS A 81 3.12 16.62 10.30
N LEU A 82 2.56 16.89 9.13
CA LEU A 82 3.27 16.98 7.87
C LEU A 82 3.25 18.42 7.39
N GLY A 83 4.37 18.84 6.80
CA GLY A 83 4.50 20.17 6.24
C GLY A 83 5.70 20.30 5.33
N ASP A 84 5.82 21.46 4.68
CA ASP A 84 6.96 21.81 3.84
C ASP A 84 8.05 22.52 4.67
N SER A 85 8.95 23.28 4.04
CA SER A 85 9.96 24.07 4.74
C SER A 85 9.41 25.30 5.46
N ASN A 86 8.28 25.84 4.97
CA ASN A 86 7.72 27.13 5.35
C ASN A 86 6.63 26.97 6.42
N ASN A 87 5.79 25.94 6.28
CA ASN A 87 4.73 25.58 7.22
C ASN A 87 4.82 24.09 7.58
N HIS A 88 5.18 23.81 8.83
CA HIS A 88 5.41 22.45 9.33
C HIS A 88 4.12 21.73 9.77
N LYS A 89 2.97 22.41 9.70
CA LYS A 89 1.65 21.92 10.14
C LYS A 89 0.60 22.15 9.06
N LEU A 90 0.80 21.54 7.89
CA LEU A 90 -0.18 21.56 6.80
C LEU A 90 -1.22 20.45 6.96
N TYR A 91 -0.76 19.25 7.35
CA TYR A 91 -1.60 18.07 7.54
C TYR A 91 -1.28 17.42 8.88
N ALA A 92 -2.27 16.76 9.47
CA ALA A 92 -2.11 15.93 10.64
C ALA A 92 -2.18 14.46 10.24
N PHE A 93 -1.44 13.65 10.96
CA PHE A 93 -1.35 12.22 10.73
C PHE A 93 -1.51 11.48 12.05
N SER A 94 -2.65 10.82 12.21
CA SER A 94 -3.02 10.10 13.43
C SER A 94 -2.72 8.61 13.28
N THR A 95 -2.16 8.00 14.33
CA THR A 95 -1.80 6.59 14.40
C THR A 95 -2.47 5.91 15.57
N TYR A 96 -3.23 4.85 15.29
CA TYR A 96 -3.89 4.05 16.32
C TYR A 96 -3.13 2.74 16.45
N TYR A 97 -2.37 2.61 17.54
CA TYR A 97 -1.63 1.39 17.82
C TYR A 97 -2.59 0.26 18.19
N ILE A 98 -2.61 -0.79 17.40
CA ILE A 98 -3.22 -2.06 17.76
C ILE A 98 -2.11 -2.92 18.36
N SER A 99 -2.27 -3.35 19.61
CA SER A 99 -1.31 -4.24 20.27
C SER A 99 -1.18 -5.55 19.50
N GLY A 100 0.05 -6.06 19.40
CA GLY A 100 0.32 -7.33 18.72
C GLY A 100 -0.54 -8.46 19.28
N GLY A 101 -1.32 -9.11 18.42
CA GLY A 101 -2.24 -10.20 18.79
C GLY A 101 -3.66 -9.76 19.15
N ALA A 102 -3.96 -8.46 19.19
CA ALA A 102 -5.34 -7.99 19.32
C ALA A 102 -6.12 -8.26 18.02
N LYS A 103 -7.39 -8.64 18.16
CA LYS A 103 -8.29 -8.81 17.02
C LYS A 103 -8.44 -7.46 16.31
N TYR A 104 -8.29 -7.48 14.99
CA TYR A 104 -8.61 -6.33 14.17
C TYR A 104 -10.07 -5.92 14.41
N ASP A 105 -10.29 -4.70 14.86
CA ASP A 105 -11.63 -4.17 15.13
C ASP A 105 -12.23 -3.45 13.91
N GLY A 106 -11.60 -3.60 12.73
CA GLY A 106 -12.03 -2.97 11.49
C GLY A 106 -11.71 -1.47 11.43
N LYS A 107 -11.11 -0.88 12.46
CA LYS A 107 -10.82 0.56 12.47
C LYS A 107 -9.57 0.87 11.65
N PRO A 108 -9.47 2.09 11.11
CA PRO A 108 -8.22 2.59 10.55
C PRO A 108 -7.12 2.54 11.60
N CYS A 109 -5.97 1.96 11.24
CA CYS A 109 -4.76 2.05 12.05
C CYS A 109 -4.07 3.41 11.84
N MET A 110 -4.36 4.11 10.74
CA MET A 110 -3.83 5.45 10.47
C MET A 110 -4.86 6.33 9.75
N ILE A 111 -4.80 7.65 10.00
CA ILE A 111 -5.65 8.64 9.33
C ILE A 111 -4.79 9.84 8.92
N LEU A 112 -4.87 10.23 7.64
CA LEU A 112 -4.32 11.47 7.13
C LEU A 112 -5.44 12.51 7.11
N HIS A 113 -5.24 13.61 7.83
CA HIS A 113 -6.22 14.67 8.00
C HIS A 113 -5.95 15.86 7.09
N ASN A 114 -7.03 16.52 6.72
CA ASN A 114 -7.06 17.67 5.83
C ASN A 114 -6.87 18.98 6.60
N GLY A 115 -5.74 19.10 7.29
CA GLY A 115 -5.45 20.23 8.17
C GLY A 115 -4.57 19.81 9.34
N PRO A 116 -4.13 20.76 10.19
CA PRO A 116 -3.17 20.54 11.26
C PRO A 116 -3.71 19.76 12.47
N SER A 117 -5.01 19.46 12.54
CA SER A 117 -5.66 18.81 13.68
C SER A 117 -6.18 17.42 13.33
N ASN A 118 -6.25 16.54 14.33
CA ASN A 118 -6.91 15.23 14.19
C ASN A 118 -8.45 15.32 14.15
N THR A 119 -8.99 16.51 14.35
CA THR A 119 -10.42 16.82 14.18
C THR A 119 -10.74 17.26 12.75
N ASP A 120 -9.72 17.58 11.95
CA ASP A 120 -9.92 17.97 10.56
C ASP A 120 -10.38 16.76 9.73
N PRO A 121 -11.18 16.98 8.67
CA PRO A 121 -11.71 15.90 7.84
C PRO A 121 -10.62 14.97 7.29
N ALA A 122 -10.90 13.68 7.16
CA ALA A 122 -9.91 12.73 6.66
C ALA A 122 -9.73 12.84 5.14
N LEU A 123 -8.48 12.96 4.68
CA LEU A 123 -8.06 12.83 3.27
C LEU A 123 -7.87 11.36 2.87
N ALA A 124 -7.39 10.54 3.81
CA ALA A 124 -7.23 9.12 3.61
C ALA A 124 -7.31 8.40 4.95
N THR A 125 -7.84 7.19 4.94
CA THR A 125 -7.74 6.27 6.06
C THR A 125 -6.99 5.02 5.63
N ILE A 126 -6.16 4.48 6.51
CA ILE A 126 -5.40 3.27 6.25
C ILE A 126 -5.75 2.23 7.31
N ALA A 127 -6.07 1.04 6.84
CA ALA A 127 -6.54 -0.10 7.62
C ALA A 127 -5.66 -1.32 7.34
N GLU A 128 -5.63 -2.24 8.32
CA GLU A 128 -5.09 -3.57 8.11
C GLU A 128 -6.15 -4.46 7.42
N GLU A 129 -5.73 -5.55 6.80
CA GLU A 129 -6.67 -6.55 6.27
C GLU A 129 -7.38 -7.31 7.41
N PRO A 130 -8.58 -7.88 7.16
CA PRO A 130 -9.17 -8.84 8.06
C PRO A 130 -8.19 -9.99 8.36
N ASN A 131 -8.07 -10.37 9.63
CA ASN A 131 -7.12 -11.40 10.10
C ASN A 131 -5.64 -11.05 9.89
N TRP A 132 -5.28 -9.76 9.83
CA TRP A 132 -3.88 -9.37 9.76
C TRP A 132 -3.05 -9.97 10.92
N THR A 133 -1.78 -10.23 10.61
CA THR A 133 -0.79 -10.67 11.59
C THR A 133 0.37 -9.68 11.62
N LEU A 134 1.29 -9.79 12.60
CA LEU A 134 2.52 -8.99 12.61
C LEU A 134 3.34 -9.14 11.31
N ALA A 135 3.19 -10.25 10.58
CA ALA A 135 3.83 -10.47 9.28
C ALA A 135 3.05 -9.89 8.09
N SER A 136 1.77 -9.53 8.27
CA SER A 136 0.98 -8.89 7.21
C SER A 136 1.64 -7.58 6.80
N THR A 137 1.60 -7.26 5.52
CA THR A 137 2.10 -5.99 4.96
C THR A 137 1.11 -5.38 3.98
N THR A 138 0.07 -6.14 3.61
CA THR A 138 -1.11 -5.66 2.91
C THR A 138 -1.80 -4.56 3.73
N SER A 139 -2.24 -3.51 3.05
CA SER A 139 -2.95 -2.40 3.67
C SER A 139 -4.13 -1.99 2.81
N ILE A 140 -5.24 -1.62 3.45
CA ILE A 140 -6.43 -1.08 2.79
C ILE A 140 -6.38 0.44 2.94
N ILE A 141 -6.34 1.16 1.83
CA ILE A 141 -6.33 2.62 1.78
C ILE A 141 -7.68 3.07 1.26
N THR A 142 -8.39 3.88 2.03
CA THR A 142 -9.68 4.44 1.63
C THR A 142 -9.54 5.92 1.42
N LEU A 143 -9.99 6.39 0.25
CA LEU A 143 -10.02 7.79 -0.13
C LEU A 143 -11.48 8.27 -0.24
N PRO A 144 -11.75 9.57 -0.09
CA PRO A 144 -13.04 10.15 -0.45
C PRO A 144 -13.49 9.72 -1.86
N PRO A 145 -14.80 9.61 -2.12
CA PRO A 145 -15.29 9.27 -3.44
C PRO A 145 -14.88 10.34 -4.47
N LEU A 146 -14.66 9.90 -5.71
CA LEU A 146 -14.56 10.80 -6.86
C LEU A 146 -15.94 11.40 -7.09
N ASN A 147 -16.06 12.73 -7.20
CA ASN A 147 -17.33 13.45 -7.27
C ASN A 147 -18.34 12.74 -8.20
N GLY A 148 -19.36 12.15 -7.58
CA GLY A 148 -20.43 11.39 -8.22
C GLY A 148 -21.36 10.87 -7.12
N ALA A 149 -22.51 11.56 -6.95
CA ALA A 149 -23.53 11.37 -5.91
C ALA A 149 -23.29 12.12 -4.57
N VAL A 150 -23.30 13.46 -4.63
CA VAL A 150 -23.85 14.22 -3.50
C VAL A 150 -25.36 14.27 -3.74
N ASP A 151 -26.09 13.30 -3.21
CA ASP A 151 -27.54 13.49 -3.02
C ASP A 151 -27.69 14.52 -1.90
N THR A 152 -27.91 15.77 -2.30
CA THR A 152 -28.26 16.88 -1.42
C THR A 152 -29.68 16.71 -0.88
N ALA A 153 -29.90 15.72 -0.01
CA ALA A 153 -31.03 15.69 0.91
C ALA A 153 -30.86 14.54 1.91
N THR A 154 -30.51 14.85 3.15
CA THR A 154 -31.15 14.39 4.41
C THR A 154 -30.23 14.68 5.61
N ALA A 155 -30.84 15.05 6.73
CA ALA A 155 -30.35 15.37 8.08
C ALA A 155 -29.07 14.66 8.59
N PRO A 156 -28.41 15.15 9.68
CA PRO A 156 -27.13 14.65 10.16
C PRO A 156 -27.28 13.25 10.78
N GLN A 157 -27.26 12.24 9.92
CA GLN A 157 -27.27 10.84 10.26
C GLN A 157 -25.82 10.35 10.28
N GLU A 158 -25.44 9.61 11.33
CA GLU A 158 -24.11 9.01 11.52
C GLU A 158 -23.55 8.46 10.19
N GLN A 159 -22.66 9.22 9.54
CA GLN A 159 -22.22 8.93 8.19
C GLN A 159 -21.27 7.73 8.20
N ASN A 160 -21.78 6.59 7.76
CA ASN A 160 -21.00 5.40 7.45
C ASN A 160 -19.89 5.74 6.44
N PHE A 161 -18.69 5.14 6.59
CA PHE A 161 -17.58 5.27 5.64
C PHE A 161 -18.01 4.86 4.22
N ASN A 162 -18.32 5.83 3.36
CA ASN A 162 -18.58 5.59 1.94
C ASN A 162 -17.43 6.14 1.07
N GLY A 163 -16.21 5.69 1.36
CA GLY A 163 -15.03 6.00 0.55
C GLY A 163 -14.69 4.86 -0.42
N VAL A 164 -13.90 5.15 -1.45
CA VAL A 164 -13.39 4.13 -2.38
C VAL A 164 -12.13 3.52 -1.78
N ALA A 165 -12.17 2.22 -1.52
CA ALA A 165 -11.06 1.47 -0.95
C ALA A 165 -10.16 0.89 -2.04
N GLU A 166 -8.86 0.98 -1.82
CA GLU A 166 -7.81 0.36 -2.62
C GLU A 166 -6.89 -0.49 -1.75
N ILE A 167 -6.34 -1.57 -2.29
CA ILE A 167 -5.46 -2.45 -1.54
C ILE A 167 -4.01 -2.29 -2.00
N MET A 168 -3.16 -1.77 -1.12
CA MET A 168 -1.71 -1.79 -1.33
C MET A 168 -1.15 -3.15 -0.90
N ARG A 169 -0.42 -3.80 -1.81
CA ARG A 169 0.15 -5.14 -1.61
C ARG A 169 1.66 -5.08 -1.60
N ALA A 170 2.27 -5.66 -0.59
CA ALA A 170 3.70 -5.94 -0.65
C ALA A 170 3.94 -7.18 -1.51
N GLY A 171 5.11 -7.25 -2.13
CA GLY A 171 5.52 -8.41 -2.92
C GLY A 171 6.89 -8.22 -3.52
N ILE A 172 7.36 -9.26 -4.20
CA ILE A 172 8.56 -9.18 -5.02
C ILE A 172 8.10 -8.98 -6.45
N PHE A 173 8.43 -7.82 -7.03
CA PHE A 173 7.96 -7.38 -8.34
C PHE A 173 9.17 -7.11 -9.26
N LYS A 174 8.95 -7.13 -10.58
CA LYS A 174 9.97 -7.11 -11.67
C LYS A 174 11.14 -8.10 -11.45
N ASN A 175 11.23 -9.13 -12.32
CA ASN A 175 12.30 -10.14 -12.34
C ASN A 175 12.55 -10.89 -11.02
N GLN A 176 11.62 -10.86 -10.06
CA GLN A 176 11.76 -11.49 -8.74
C GLN A 176 12.92 -10.94 -7.87
N VAL A 177 13.42 -9.74 -8.16
CA VAL A 177 14.59 -9.19 -7.43
C VAL A 177 14.19 -8.12 -6.42
N THR A 178 13.18 -7.30 -6.72
CA THR A 178 12.89 -6.11 -5.93
C THR A 178 11.64 -6.30 -5.08
N PHE A 179 11.81 -6.29 -3.76
CA PHE A 179 10.68 -6.17 -2.84
C PHE A 179 10.10 -4.74 -2.92
N GLY A 180 8.78 -4.64 -3.08
CA GLY A 180 8.07 -3.38 -3.24
C GLY A 180 6.62 -3.43 -2.79
N TYR A 181 5.90 -2.33 -3.04
CA TYR A 181 4.47 -2.20 -2.75
C TYR A 181 3.73 -1.69 -3.96
N ARG A 182 2.67 -2.40 -4.38
CA ARG A 182 1.86 -2.03 -5.54
C ARG A 182 0.45 -1.62 -5.13
N PHE A 183 -0.08 -0.61 -5.79
CA PHE A 183 -1.47 -0.19 -5.71
C PHE A 183 -1.90 0.38 -7.08
N SER A 184 -3.21 0.54 -7.26
CA SER A 184 -3.79 1.17 -8.44
C SER A 184 -4.68 2.35 -8.06
N ILE A 185 -4.72 3.39 -8.88
CA ILE A 185 -5.61 4.53 -8.64
C ILE A 185 -6.05 5.20 -9.94
N GLU A 186 -7.23 5.82 -9.91
CA GLU A 186 -7.72 6.66 -10.99
C GLU A 186 -6.89 7.95 -11.11
N VAL A 187 -6.34 8.16 -12.29
CA VAL A 187 -5.62 9.36 -12.71
C VAL A 187 -6.44 10.03 -13.83
N ASP A 188 -6.59 11.35 -13.78
CA ASP A 188 -7.28 12.08 -14.84
C ASP A 188 -6.38 12.25 -16.07
N HIS A 189 -6.91 11.90 -17.23
CA HIS A 189 -6.28 12.11 -18.53
C HIS A 189 -7.20 12.96 -19.38
N ALA A 190 -6.98 14.27 -19.33
CA ALA A 190 -7.73 15.25 -20.11
C ALA A 190 -9.26 15.06 -19.99
N GLY A 191 -9.74 14.85 -18.75
CA GLY A 191 -11.16 14.66 -18.45
C GLY A 191 -11.66 13.21 -18.48
N THR A 192 -10.78 12.24 -18.77
CA THR A 192 -11.10 10.81 -18.66
C THR A 192 -10.30 10.18 -17.53
N LEU A 193 -10.99 9.64 -16.53
CA LEU A 193 -10.34 8.90 -15.45
C LEU A 193 -9.86 7.53 -15.95
N ARG A 194 -8.54 7.30 -15.89
CA ARG A 194 -7.91 6.02 -16.18
C ARG A 194 -7.33 5.44 -14.90
N ARG A 195 -7.63 4.18 -14.63
CA ARG A 195 -7.00 3.45 -13.53
C ARG A 195 -5.59 3.00 -13.93
N GLU A 196 -4.61 3.38 -13.13
CA GLU A 196 -3.19 3.11 -13.38
C GLU A 196 -2.52 2.43 -12.21
N ASP A 197 -1.43 1.71 -12.49
CA ASP A 197 -0.67 0.97 -11.50
C ASP A 197 0.61 1.70 -11.11
N PHE A 198 0.90 1.69 -9.81
CA PHE A 198 2.10 2.29 -9.25
C PHE A 198 2.80 1.32 -8.31
N GLU A 199 4.12 1.39 -8.26
CA GLU A 199 4.95 0.51 -7.44
C GLU A 199 5.99 1.30 -6.64
N TRP A 200 5.95 1.19 -5.32
CA TRP A 200 7.06 1.59 -4.46
C TRP A 200 8.17 0.54 -4.53
N GLN A 201 9.31 0.92 -5.06
CA GLN A 201 10.50 0.08 -5.18
C GLN A 201 11.55 0.52 -4.17
N LYS A 202 12.18 -0.43 -3.47
CA LYS A 202 13.32 -0.12 -2.62
C LYS A 202 14.45 0.44 -3.48
N ALA A 203 14.99 1.58 -3.08
CA ALA A 203 16.05 2.30 -3.78
C ALA A 203 17.34 2.31 -2.95
N ASP A 204 18.43 2.77 -3.57
CA ASP A 204 19.69 2.96 -2.86
C ASP A 204 19.58 4.09 -1.83
N LYS A 205 20.30 3.97 -0.71
CA LYS A 205 20.25 4.97 0.36
C LYS A 205 20.91 6.29 -0.04
N SER A 206 21.85 6.25 -0.98
CA SER A 206 22.51 7.45 -1.51
C SER A 206 21.56 8.40 -2.24
N GLU A 207 20.40 7.91 -2.67
CA GLU A 207 19.40 8.71 -3.38
C GLU A 207 18.70 9.74 -2.49
N MET A 208 18.74 9.55 -1.17
CA MET A 208 18.28 10.55 -0.22
C MET A 208 19.23 10.62 0.96
N ALA A 209 19.97 11.72 1.05
CA ALA A 209 20.91 11.97 2.13
C ALA A 209 20.25 11.77 3.51
N ASP A 210 21.01 11.17 4.43
CA ASP A 210 20.62 10.83 5.81
C ASP A 210 19.51 9.76 5.95
N ALA A 211 18.98 9.22 4.85
CA ALA A 211 17.98 8.15 4.89
C ALA A 211 18.63 6.79 5.19
N LYS A 212 17.95 5.97 6.00
CA LYS A 212 18.33 4.58 6.27
C LYS A 212 17.59 3.59 5.38
N ALA A 213 16.44 3.99 4.86
CA ALA A 213 15.69 3.30 3.82
C ALA A 213 15.10 4.34 2.87
N VAL A 214 15.14 4.04 1.57
CA VAL A 214 14.61 4.89 0.50
C VAL A 214 13.72 4.05 -0.38
N PHE A 215 12.59 4.60 -0.79
CA PHE A 215 11.68 4.00 -1.76
C PHE A 215 11.33 5.00 -2.85
N LYS A 216 11.25 4.51 -4.09
CA LYS A 216 10.80 5.27 -5.25
C LYS A 216 9.44 4.77 -5.69
N LEU A 217 8.50 5.66 -5.91
CA LEU A 217 7.24 5.34 -6.54
C LEU A 217 7.44 5.45 -8.04
N VAL A 218 7.24 4.34 -8.74
CA VAL A 218 7.27 4.32 -10.19
C VAL A 218 5.88 4.12 -10.75
N ARG A 219 5.57 4.86 -11.82
CA ARG A 219 4.40 4.63 -12.65
C ARG A 219 4.67 3.42 -13.54
N LEU A 220 3.79 2.42 -13.49
CA LEU A 220 3.93 1.23 -14.32
C LEU A 220 3.24 1.47 -15.65
N SER A 221 4.02 1.76 -16.69
CA SER A 221 3.53 1.79 -18.06
C SER A 221 2.95 0.43 -18.44
N SER A 222 1.72 0.39 -18.96
CA SER A 222 1.26 -0.76 -19.75
C SER A 222 2.14 -0.80 -20.99
N GLY A 223 3.17 -1.64 -20.99
CA GLY A 223 4.27 -1.60 -21.96
C GLY A 223 3.79 -1.38 -23.39
N THR A 224 4.15 -0.24 -23.97
CA THR A 224 4.07 -0.08 -25.42
C THR A 224 5.32 -0.69 -26.02
N ILE A 225 5.17 -1.71 -26.85
CA ILE A 225 6.27 -2.22 -27.68
C ILE A 225 6.66 -1.08 -28.63
N ARG A 226 7.82 -0.45 -28.38
CA ARG A 226 8.53 0.34 -29.39
C ARG A 226 9.75 -0.48 -29.81
N ASP A 227 9.83 -0.78 -31.10
CA ASP A 227 11.00 -1.39 -31.76
C ASP A 227 11.53 -2.72 -31.18
N GLY A 228 10.63 -3.65 -30.81
CA GLY A 228 11.02 -5.02 -30.46
C GLY A 228 11.86 -5.17 -29.20
N LYS A 229 12.08 -4.09 -28.46
CA LYS A 229 12.76 -4.07 -27.17
C LYS A 229 11.78 -3.60 -26.11
N THR A 230 11.44 -4.48 -25.16
CA THR A 230 10.61 -4.14 -24.01
C THR A 230 11.42 -3.23 -23.08
N GLU A 231 11.53 -1.94 -23.41
CA GLU A 231 11.97 -0.95 -22.44
C GLU A 231 10.79 -0.65 -21.53
N ASN A 232 10.73 -1.35 -20.41
CA ASN A 232 9.85 -1.03 -19.30
C ASN A 232 10.33 0.29 -18.67
N GLY A 233 10.15 1.40 -19.39
CA GLY A 233 10.28 2.76 -18.87
C GLY A 233 9.24 2.93 -17.78
N SER A 234 9.69 2.77 -16.53
CA SER A 234 8.89 3.06 -15.35
C SER A 234 9.36 4.41 -14.82
N ASP A 235 8.54 5.42 -15.01
CA ASP A 235 8.87 6.80 -14.65
C ASP A 235 8.73 6.96 -13.13
N CYS A 236 9.79 7.46 -12.49
CA CYS A 236 9.77 7.78 -11.07
C CYS A 236 8.92 9.03 -10.86
N VAL A 237 7.88 8.92 -10.02
CA VAL A 237 6.88 9.96 -9.78
C VAL A 237 6.85 10.46 -8.33
N ALA A 238 7.45 9.72 -7.41
CA ALA A 238 7.72 10.19 -6.05
C ALA A 238 8.92 9.44 -5.44
N ILE A 239 9.53 10.02 -4.41
CA ILE A 239 10.57 9.39 -3.61
C ILE A 239 10.32 9.66 -2.13
N THR A 240 10.57 8.66 -1.28
CA THR A 240 10.47 8.82 0.17
C THR A 240 11.66 8.20 0.86
N GLY A 241 12.12 8.84 1.94
CA GLY A 241 13.23 8.37 2.76
C GLY A 241 12.89 8.44 4.24
N PHE A 242 13.34 7.41 4.96
CA PHE A 242 13.10 7.26 6.38
C PHE A 242 14.42 7.31 7.15
N LYS A 243 14.46 8.08 8.22
CA LYS A 243 15.58 8.07 9.18
C LYS A 243 15.38 6.97 10.21
N TRP A 244 16.40 6.72 11.04
CA TRP A 244 16.26 5.81 12.18
C TRP A 244 15.16 6.34 13.12
N ALA A 245 14.43 5.45 13.80
CA ALA A 245 13.37 5.80 14.76
C ALA A 245 13.82 6.72 15.94
N LEU A 246 15.13 6.95 16.10
CA LEU A 246 15.77 7.82 17.10
C LEU A 246 16.17 9.19 16.51
N ALA A 247 15.98 9.42 15.20
CA ALA A 247 16.12 10.73 14.59
C ALA A 247 14.87 11.56 14.92
N TRP A 248 14.96 12.34 16.00
CA TRP A 248 13.82 13.05 16.56
C TRP A 248 13.37 14.27 15.74
N ASN A 249 14.15 14.68 14.72
CA ASN A 249 13.79 15.72 13.78
C ASN A 249 13.63 15.15 12.34
N LYS A 250 12.42 15.28 11.78
CA LYS A 250 12.12 14.90 10.39
C LYS A 250 12.43 13.42 10.07
N PRO A 251 11.79 12.44 10.76
CA PRO A 251 12.05 11.02 10.54
C PRO A 251 11.59 10.50 9.17
N PHE A 252 10.75 11.28 8.48
CA PHE A 252 10.18 10.96 7.18
C PHE A 252 10.31 12.17 6.27
N ARG A 253 10.76 11.94 5.03
CA ARG A 253 10.74 12.90 3.94
C ARG A 253 10.05 12.26 2.73
N PHE A 254 9.24 13.04 2.05
CA PHE A 254 8.54 12.67 0.83
C PHE A 254 8.71 13.80 -0.18
N GLU A 255 8.90 13.44 -1.44
CA GLU A 255 9.07 14.39 -2.53
C GLU A 255 8.41 13.83 -3.79
N PHE A 256 7.58 14.65 -4.42
CA PHE A 256 7.08 14.39 -5.76
C PHE A 256 8.23 14.62 -6.76
N VAL A 257 8.30 13.80 -7.80
CA VAL A 257 9.31 13.94 -8.88
C VAL A 257 8.65 13.61 -10.21
N GLY A 258 9.31 13.89 -11.34
CA GLY A 258 8.78 13.58 -12.67
C GLY A 258 7.35 14.12 -12.87
N ASP A 259 6.46 13.29 -13.42
CA ASP A 259 5.05 13.65 -13.61
C ASP A 259 4.32 14.00 -12.30
N GLY A 260 4.73 13.39 -11.19
CA GLY A 260 4.15 13.66 -9.87
C GLY A 260 4.39 15.10 -9.40
N ALA A 261 5.53 15.69 -9.77
CA ALA A 261 5.89 17.07 -9.43
C ALA A 261 5.03 18.11 -10.17
N THR A 262 4.54 17.75 -11.36
CA THR A 262 3.80 18.68 -12.23
C THR A 262 2.34 18.85 -11.83
N GLY A 263 1.82 17.97 -10.96
CA GLY A 263 0.39 17.90 -10.64
C GLY A 263 -0.46 17.18 -11.70
N GLY A 264 0.13 16.74 -12.82
CA GLY A 264 -0.57 16.07 -13.91
C GLY A 264 -1.22 14.72 -13.55
N LEU A 265 -0.84 14.13 -12.42
CA LEU A 265 -1.47 12.89 -11.91
C LEU A 265 -2.71 13.16 -11.03
N GLY A 266 -2.95 14.43 -10.67
CA GLY A 266 -4.12 14.88 -9.91
C GLY A 266 -4.01 14.71 -8.38
N ASP A 267 -4.83 15.46 -7.65
CA ASP A 267 -4.78 15.51 -6.18
C ASP A 267 -5.10 14.17 -5.53
N ARG A 268 -6.03 13.40 -6.12
CA ARG A 268 -6.38 12.06 -5.64
C ARG A 268 -5.19 11.12 -5.63
N TRP A 269 -4.39 11.16 -6.70
CA TRP A 269 -3.15 10.41 -6.77
C TRP A 269 -2.14 10.92 -5.73
N SER A 270 -2.00 12.23 -5.58
CA SER A 270 -1.08 12.85 -4.61
C SER A 270 -1.37 12.39 -3.17
N VAL A 271 -2.65 12.37 -2.78
CA VAL A 271 -3.09 11.86 -1.47
C VAL A 271 -2.75 10.37 -1.32
N MET A 272 -3.01 9.56 -2.35
CA MET A 272 -2.70 8.13 -2.33
C MET A 272 -1.20 7.86 -2.20
N ALA A 273 -0.38 8.57 -2.96
CA ALA A 273 1.08 8.46 -2.92
C ALA A 273 1.61 8.80 -1.52
N LEU A 274 1.12 9.88 -0.91
CA LEU A 274 1.52 10.27 0.44
C LEU A 274 1.04 9.26 1.50
N ALA A 275 -0.22 8.83 1.42
CA ALA A 275 -0.81 7.87 2.36
C ALA A 275 -0.06 6.52 2.34
N THR A 276 0.26 6.01 1.14
CA THR A 276 1.03 4.77 0.98
C THR A 276 2.47 4.92 1.46
N ALA A 277 3.14 6.05 1.19
CA ALA A 277 4.47 6.32 1.72
C ALA A 277 4.49 6.34 3.27
N MET A 278 3.51 7.01 3.88
CA MET A 278 3.35 7.04 5.33
C MET A 278 3.12 5.64 5.90
N ARG A 279 2.35 4.80 5.19
CA ARG A 279 2.15 3.41 5.59
C ARG A 279 3.44 2.61 5.56
N ILE A 280 4.21 2.72 4.47
CA ILE A 280 5.52 2.04 4.37
C ILE A 280 6.44 2.49 5.51
N TRP A 281 6.46 3.79 5.84
CA TRP A 281 7.22 4.30 6.98
C TRP A 281 6.80 3.66 8.31
N THR A 282 5.50 3.56 8.58
CA THR A 282 5.02 2.90 9.82
C THR A 282 5.38 1.43 9.86
N LEU A 283 5.29 0.72 8.74
CA LEU A 283 5.71 -0.69 8.63
C LEU A 283 7.22 -0.85 8.88
N TYR A 284 8.02 0.10 8.38
CA TYR A 284 9.47 0.15 8.63
C TYR A 284 9.79 0.40 10.11
N VAL A 285 9.13 1.37 10.76
CA VAL A 285 9.28 1.65 12.20
C VAL A 285 8.85 0.46 13.05
N GLN A 286 7.79 -0.24 12.66
CA GLN A 286 7.30 -1.47 13.30
C GLN A 286 8.19 -2.69 13.02
N ARG A 287 9.26 -2.55 12.22
CA ARG A 287 10.17 -3.63 11.79
C ARG A 287 9.48 -4.77 11.05
N ARG A 288 8.32 -4.49 10.43
CA ARG A 288 7.59 -5.43 9.56
C ARG A 288 8.20 -5.51 8.16
N VAL A 289 9.17 -4.62 7.88
CA VAL A 289 9.84 -4.45 6.59
C VAL A 289 11.30 -4.11 6.87
N ARG A 290 12.22 -4.68 6.08
CA ARG A 290 13.67 -4.47 6.20
C ARG A 290 14.27 -3.84 4.95
#